data_AF-A0A7S2HZU2-F1
#
_entry.id   AF-A0A7S2HZU2-F1
#
_cell.length_a   1.000
_cell.length_b   1.000
_cell.length_c   1.000
_cell.angle_alpha   90.00
_cell.angle_beta   90.00
_cell.angle_gamma   90.00
#
_symmetry.space_group_name_H-M   'P 1'
#
loop_
_entity.id
_entity.type
_entity.pdbx_description
1 polymer ?
#
loop_
_entity_poly.entity_id
_entity_poly.type
_entity_poly.pdbx_seq_one_letter_code
_entity_poly.pdbx_strand_id
1 'polypeptide(L)'
;SLHVPPRRLFACAGRAGSDAADVDEADGDGDLDDDPSLVDFASSAQGLRDSLDELRKLVETAGEDMDPELRQRLAGMGDQLQRWSTDRPRRTPTNGVGACVGMSVSRAGLRKQSTLQALRRIHDADTSPEDLADEEMMRMIAACINDVTQEDVTKYLAGDNPMLPRAMVLRAKELDARELVLDIEEMTWISLKATTKSFIDELQGKPTSRLHIFMAAVLLLLACGFLFMRFRALQSDMSRQKKDKQEKKKKKR
;
A
#
# COMPACT_ATOMS: atom_id res chain seq x y z
N SER A 1 -15.96 -30.06 50.74
CA SER A 1 -14.85 -30.72 50.02
C SER A 1 -15.29 -31.09 48.63
N LEU A 2 -14.96 -30.27 47.64
CA LEU A 2 -15.24 -30.51 46.23
C LEU A 2 -14.05 -31.23 45.61
N HIS A 3 -14.28 -32.46 45.15
CA HIS A 3 -13.30 -33.35 44.56
C HIS A 3 -13.07 -32.94 43.10
N VAL A 4 -11.92 -32.34 42.79
CA VAL A 4 -11.50 -31.97 41.43
C VAL A 4 -10.69 -33.14 40.86
N PRO A 5 -11.12 -33.78 39.75
CA PRO A 5 -10.33 -34.84 39.12
C PRO A 5 -9.13 -34.26 38.35
N PRO A 6 -7.99 -34.97 38.28
CA PRO A 6 -6.79 -34.48 37.62
C PRO A 6 -6.93 -34.50 36.08
N ARG A 7 -6.58 -33.37 35.46
CA ARG A 7 -6.45 -33.24 33.99
C ARG A 7 -5.27 -34.09 33.52
N ARG A 8 -5.55 -35.04 32.63
CA ARG A 8 -4.55 -35.85 31.92
C ARG A 8 -3.76 -34.97 30.96
N LEU A 9 -2.44 -34.93 31.14
CA LEU A 9 -1.48 -34.38 30.19
C LEU A 9 -1.44 -35.28 28.96
N PHE A 10 -1.89 -34.78 27.81
CA PHE A 10 -1.63 -35.41 26.52
C PHE A 10 -0.22 -35.03 26.07
N ALA A 11 0.68 -36.00 26.16
CA ALA A 11 1.97 -35.99 25.49
C ALA A 11 1.76 -36.38 24.02
N CYS A 12 1.99 -35.45 23.09
CA CYS A 12 2.18 -35.77 21.68
C CYS A 12 3.67 -35.81 21.40
N ALA A 13 4.22 -37.03 21.42
CA ALA A 13 5.53 -37.35 20.90
C ALA A 13 5.40 -37.78 19.42
N GLY A 14 6.20 -37.15 18.56
CA GLY A 14 6.83 -37.76 17.38
C GLY A 14 5.98 -38.07 16.15
N ARG A 15 6.30 -37.42 15.02
CA ARG A 15 6.66 -38.14 13.80
C ARG A 15 7.54 -37.29 12.89
N ALA A 16 8.81 -37.67 12.81
CA ALA A 16 9.68 -37.34 11.69
C ALA A 16 9.25 -38.20 10.48
N GLY A 17 9.22 -37.58 9.31
CA GLY A 17 8.92 -38.23 8.04
C GLY A 17 9.22 -37.24 6.92
N SER A 18 10.42 -37.35 6.38
CA SER A 18 10.80 -36.84 5.07
C SER A 18 9.88 -37.44 4.01
N ASP A 19 9.46 -36.64 3.03
CA ASP A 19 9.57 -37.03 1.62
C ASP A 19 9.55 -35.76 0.77
N ALA A 20 10.60 -35.68 -0.05
CA ALA A 20 10.81 -34.66 -1.04
C ALA A 20 9.84 -34.88 -2.21
N ALA A 21 9.14 -33.82 -2.59
CA ALA A 21 8.56 -33.69 -3.91
C ALA A 21 9.13 -32.40 -4.51
N ASP A 22 10.06 -32.58 -5.44
CA ASP A 22 10.44 -31.59 -6.44
C ASP A 22 9.17 -31.12 -7.14
N VAL A 23 8.83 -29.85 -6.95
CA VAL A 23 7.86 -29.14 -7.78
C VAL A 23 8.68 -28.18 -8.61
N ASP A 24 8.77 -28.47 -9.91
CA ASP A 24 9.29 -27.61 -10.95
C ASP A 24 8.78 -26.17 -10.76
N GLU A 25 9.69 -25.28 -10.38
CA GLU A 25 9.51 -23.83 -10.46
C GLU A 25 9.39 -23.45 -11.94
N ALA A 26 8.16 -23.22 -12.38
CA ALA A 26 7.90 -22.48 -13.61
C ALA A 26 8.32 -21.03 -13.38
N ASP A 27 9.51 -20.68 -13.88
CA ASP A 27 10.00 -19.31 -14.09
C ASP A 27 9.02 -18.54 -14.99
N GLY A 28 7.98 -17.99 -14.39
CA GLY A 28 7.13 -16.96 -14.95
C GLY A 28 7.69 -15.61 -14.58
N ASP A 29 8.71 -15.17 -15.31
CA ASP A 29 9.27 -13.82 -15.28
C ASP A 29 8.23 -12.85 -15.85
N GLY A 30 7.26 -12.51 -15.01
CA GLY A 30 6.30 -11.44 -15.24
C GLY A 30 6.86 -10.16 -14.64
N ASP A 31 7.65 -9.44 -15.44
CA ASP A 31 7.96 -8.02 -15.25
C ASP A 31 6.64 -7.26 -15.08
N LEU A 32 6.20 -7.12 -13.84
CA LEU A 32 5.24 -6.12 -13.40
C LEU A 32 6.06 -4.89 -13.02
N ASP A 33 6.65 -4.26 -14.04
CA ASP A 33 7.19 -2.92 -13.93
C ASP A 33 6.11 -2.00 -13.36
N ASP A 34 6.48 -1.23 -12.34
CA ASP A 34 5.72 -0.14 -11.75
C ASP A 34 5.12 0.74 -12.84
N ASP A 35 3.83 0.56 -13.14
CA ASP A 35 3.10 1.36 -14.13
C ASP A 35 2.85 2.78 -13.57
N PRO A 36 3.53 3.84 -14.08
CA PRO A 36 3.30 5.21 -13.66
C PRO A 36 1.90 5.73 -14.05
N SER A 37 1.09 4.95 -14.78
CA SER A 37 -0.24 5.37 -15.27
C SER A 37 -1.26 5.64 -14.16
N LEU A 38 -1.11 5.06 -12.96
CA LEU A 38 -2.11 5.22 -11.89
C LEU A 38 -2.06 6.60 -11.20
N VAL A 39 -0.87 7.20 -11.09
CA VAL A 39 -0.72 8.56 -10.54
C VAL A 39 -1.22 9.59 -11.56
N ASP A 40 -0.98 9.35 -12.85
CA ASP A 40 -1.48 10.18 -13.94
C ASP A 40 -3.01 10.07 -14.12
N PHE A 41 -3.61 8.92 -13.81
CA PHE A 41 -5.06 8.77 -13.87
C PHE A 41 -5.77 9.51 -12.74
N ALA A 42 -5.21 9.48 -11.53
CA ALA A 42 -5.77 10.20 -10.38
C ALA A 42 -5.72 11.73 -10.57
N SER A 43 -4.61 12.25 -11.10
CA SER A 43 -4.47 13.67 -11.43
C SER A 43 -5.37 14.09 -12.60
N SER A 44 -5.53 13.22 -13.61
CA SER A 44 -6.47 13.43 -14.73
C SER A 44 -7.93 13.49 -14.26
N ALA A 45 -8.33 12.64 -13.30
CA ALA A 45 -9.68 12.65 -12.74
C ALA A 45 -10.00 13.90 -11.91
N GLN A 46 -9.01 14.43 -11.19
CA GLN A 46 -9.12 15.71 -10.49
C GLN A 46 -9.26 16.88 -11.48
N GLY A 47 -8.41 16.92 -12.52
CA GLY A 47 -8.51 17.95 -13.57
C GLY A 47 -9.86 17.95 -14.29
N LEU A 48 -10.48 16.79 -14.47
CA LEU A 48 -11.82 16.70 -15.07
C LEU A 48 -12.91 17.29 -14.16
N ARG A 49 -12.83 17.08 -12.84
CA ARG A 49 -13.76 17.68 -11.87
C ARG A 49 -13.62 19.19 -11.83
N ASP A 50 -12.39 19.68 -11.80
CA ASP A 50 -12.11 21.11 -11.80
C ASP A 50 -12.61 21.77 -13.09
N SER A 51 -12.42 21.12 -14.24
CA SER A 51 -12.94 21.57 -15.54
C SER A 51 -14.47 21.62 -15.58
N LEU A 52 -15.14 20.65 -14.95
CA LEU A 52 -16.61 20.62 -14.86
C LEU A 52 -17.16 21.70 -13.93
N ASP A 53 -16.49 21.98 -12.82
CA ASP A 53 -16.86 23.06 -11.91
C ASP A 53 -16.63 24.43 -12.56
N GLU A 54 -15.56 24.59 -13.34
CA GLU A 54 -15.29 25.79 -14.12
C GLU A 54 -16.34 25.99 -15.23
N LEU A 55 -16.69 24.93 -15.96
CA LEU A 55 -17.78 24.96 -16.94
C LEU A 55 -19.13 25.29 -16.29
N ARG A 56 -19.41 24.74 -15.10
CA ARG A 56 -20.64 25.03 -14.36
C ARG A 56 -20.71 26.50 -13.93
N LYS A 57 -19.60 27.03 -13.43
CA LYS A 57 -19.49 28.47 -13.11
C LYS A 57 -19.67 29.33 -14.36
N LEU A 58 -19.04 28.97 -15.47
CA LEU A 58 -19.20 29.68 -16.75
C LEU A 58 -20.65 29.68 -17.23
N VAL A 59 -21.37 28.55 -17.10
CA VAL A 59 -22.79 28.43 -17.44
C VAL A 59 -23.69 29.26 -16.52
N GLU A 60 -23.37 29.35 -15.23
CA GLU A 60 -24.09 30.20 -14.29
C GLU A 60 -23.83 31.69 -14.56
N THR A 61 -22.61 32.08 -14.95
CA THR A 61 -22.27 33.46 -15.33
C THR A 61 -22.70 33.87 -16.73
N ALA A 62 -22.83 32.94 -17.68
CA ALA A 62 -23.37 33.18 -19.02
C ALA A 62 -24.91 33.36 -19.03
N GLY A 63 -25.47 33.68 -17.86
CA GLY A 63 -26.89 33.73 -17.57
C GLY A 63 -27.72 34.47 -18.60
N GLU A 64 -28.91 33.91 -18.81
CA GLU A 64 -30.06 34.42 -19.56
C GLU A 64 -30.08 34.21 -21.08
N ASP A 65 -28.95 34.30 -21.79
CA ASP A 65 -28.94 34.15 -23.27
C ASP A 65 -28.56 32.74 -23.76
N MET A 66 -28.34 31.79 -22.84
CA MET A 66 -27.96 30.43 -23.22
C MET A 66 -29.18 29.63 -23.72
N ASP A 67 -29.02 29.00 -24.89
CA ASP A 67 -30.05 28.17 -25.51
C ASP A 67 -30.59 27.11 -24.52
N PRO A 68 -31.93 27.05 -24.28
CA PRO A 68 -32.52 26.13 -23.33
C PRO A 68 -32.21 24.65 -23.64
N GLU A 69 -31.96 24.29 -24.90
CA GLU A 69 -31.60 22.92 -25.28
C GLU A 69 -30.25 22.50 -24.70
N LEU A 70 -29.26 23.39 -24.73
CA LEU A 70 -27.92 23.13 -24.18
C LEU A 70 -27.95 22.96 -22.67
N ARG A 71 -28.80 23.73 -21.98
CA ARG A 71 -28.99 23.63 -20.53
C ARG A 71 -29.56 22.27 -20.13
N GLN A 72 -30.52 21.78 -20.92
CA GLN A 72 -31.14 20.48 -20.68
C GLN A 72 -30.17 19.32 -20.96
N ARG A 73 -29.31 19.43 -21.99
CA ARG A 73 -28.25 18.43 -22.24
C ARG A 73 -27.21 18.37 -21.13
N LEU A 74 -26.77 19.52 -20.61
CA LEU A 74 -25.81 19.56 -19.51
C LEU A 74 -26.37 18.98 -18.21
N ALA A 75 -27.63 19.27 -17.89
CA ALA A 75 -28.33 18.65 -16.76
C ALA A 75 -28.40 17.13 -16.93
N GLY A 76 -28.76 16.65 -18.13
CA GLY A 76 -28.80 15.21 -18.42
C GLY A 76 -27.45 14.50 -18.32
N MET A 77 -26.36 15.13 -18.78
CA MET A 77 -25.00 14.57 -18.61
C MET A 77 -24.55 14.59 -17.14
N GLY A 78 -24.92 15.61 -16.37
CA GLY A 78 -24.68 15.69 -14.94
C GLY A 78 -25.33 14.54 -14.18
N ASP A 79 -26.60 14.27 -14.47
CA ASP A 79 -27.33 13.14 -13.86
C ASP A 79 -26.74 11.79 -14.28
N GLN A 80 -26.31 11.63 -15.53
CA GLN A 80 -25.64 10.41 -15.98
C GLN A 80 -24.30 10.18 -15.29
N LEU A 81 -23.48 11.22 -15.14
CA LEU A 81 -22.20 11.15 -14.43
C LEU A 81 -22.40 10.91 -12.93
N GLN A 82 -23.40 11.56 -12.33
CA GLN A 82 -23.72 11.35 -10.94
C GLN A 82 -24.19 9.91 -10.71
N ARG A 83 -25.06 9.39 -11.58
CA ARG A 83 -25.50 7.99 -11.56
C ARG A 83 -24.34 7.02 -11.75
N TRP A 84 -23.44 7.27 -12.71
CA TRP A 84 -22.20 6.50 -12.91
C TRP A 84 -21.24 6.58 -11.71
N SER A 85 -21.26 7.68 -10.95
CA SER A 85 -20.43 7.83 -9.75
C SER A 85 -20.98 7.08 -8.54
N THR A 86 -22.31 6.92 -8.44
CA THR A 86 -22.98 6.14 -7.38
C THR A 86 -23.10 4.65 -7.68
N ASP A 87 -23.20 4.25 -8.95
CA ASP A 87 -23.34 2.84 -9.37
C ASP A 87 -22.00 2.13 -9.63
N ARG A 88 -20.86 2.84 -9.64
CA ARG A 88 -19.56 2.15 -9.72
C ARG A 88 -19.23 1.55 -8.35
N PRO A 89 -18.90 0.24 -8.26
CA PRO A 89 -18.22 -0.26 -7.08
C PRO A 89 -16.98 0.61 -6.88
N ARG A 90 -16.82 1.17 -5.68
CA ARG A 90 -15.64 1.97 -5.33
C ARG A 90 -14.42 1.10 -5.58
N ARG A 91 -13.79 1.24 -6.74
CA ARG A 91 -12.51 0.62 -7.02
C ARG A 91 -11.50 1.33 -6.14
N THR A 92 -11.22 0.73 -4.99
CA THR A 92 -10.09 1.11 -4.18
C THR A 92 -8.86 1.05 -5.08
N PRO A 93 -8.04 2.13 -5.17
CA PRO A 93 -6.76 2.02 -5.86
C PRO A 93 -5.98 0.83 -5.28
N THR A 94 -5.07 0.24 -6.04
CA THR A 94 -4.22 -0.88 -5.58
C THR A 94 -3.56 -0.59 -4.22
N ASN A 95 -3.20 0.67 -3.96
CA ASN A 95 -2.70 1.16 -2.68
C ASN A 95 -3.71 1.05 -1.50
N GLY A 96 -5.00 1.08 -1.80
CA GLY A 96 -6.09 0.96 -0.82
C GLY A 96 -6.19 -0.44 -0.21
N VAL A 97 -5.93 -1.50 -0.98
CA VAL A 97 -5.90 -2.87 -0.45
C VAL A 97 -4.78 -3.02 0.57
N GLY A 98 -3.58 -2.52 0.23
CA GLY A 98 -2.44 -2.54 1.16
C GLY A 98 -2.67 -1.69 2.42
N ALA A 99 -3.30 -0.52 2.28
CA ALA A 99 -3.71 0.28 3.43
C ALA A 99 -4.72 -0.47 4.31
N CYS A 100 -5.71 -1.15 3.72
CA CYS A 100 -6.69 -1.93 4.46
C CYS A 100 -6.07 -3.13 5.20
N VAL A 101 -5.13 -3.85 4.58
CA VAL A 101 -4.36 -4.90 5.26
C VAL A 101 -3.55 -4.30 6.41
N GLY A 102 -2.79 -3.23 6.15
CA GLY A 102 -1.96 -2.59 7.16
C GLY A 102 -2.73 -2.04 8.37
N MET A 103 -3.87 -1.39 8.12
CA MET A 103 -4.78 -0.92 9.18
C MET A 103 -5.37 -2.08 9.99
N SER A 104 -5.76 -3.17 9.31
CA SER A 104 -6.34 -4.36 9.96
C SER A 104 -5.30 -5.10 10.80
N VAL A 105 -4.08 -5.28 10.28
CA VAL A 105 -2.94 -5.88 10.99
C VAL A 105 -2.53 -5.00 12.18
N SER A 106 -2.52 -3.68 12.02
CA SER A 106 -2.24 -2.73 13.11
C SER A 106 -3.27 -2.85 14.24
N ARG A 107 -4.54 -3.04 13.88
CA ARG A 107 -5.63 -3.24 14.85
C ARG A 107 -5.57 -4.60 15.53
N ALA A 108 -5.32 -5.68 14.78
CA ALA A 108 -5.21 -7.04 15.30
C ALA A 108 -3.95 -7.21 16.19
N GLY A 109 -2.87 -6.51 15.83
CA GLY A 109 -1.58 -6.49 16.49
C GLY A 109 -0.50 -7.17 15.63
N LEU A 110 0.51 -6.39 15.22
CA LEU A 110 1.55 -6.79 14.26
C LEU A 110 2.35 -8.02 14.72
N ARG A 111 2.60 -8.15 16.03
CA ARG A 111 3.43 -9.21 16.61
C ARG A 111 2.66 -10.42 17.10
N LYS A 112 1.33 -10.43 16.97
CA LYS A 112 0.54 -11.58 17.43
C LYS A 112 0.67 -12.73 16.43
N GLN A 113 0.91 -13.93 16.96
CA GLN A 113 0.99 -15.14 16.14
C GLN A 113 -0.32 -15.43 15.40
N SER A 114 -1.47 -15.10 16.00
CA SER A 114 -2.78 -15.22 15.35
C SER A 114 -2.89 -14.36 14.09
N THR A 115 -2.37 -13.13 14.13
CA THR A 115 -2.35 -12.22 12.98
C THR A 115 -1.47 -12.78 11.86
N LEU A 116 -0.27 -13.26 12.19
CA LEU A 116 0.63 -13.89 11.21
C LEU A 116 0.04 -15.15 10.60
N GLN A 117 -0.65 -15.97 11.40
CA GLN A 117 -1.33 -17.17 10.90
C GLN A 117 -2.47 -16.82 9.96
N ALA A 118 -3.27 -15.81 10.30
CA ALA A 118 -4.35 -15.33 9.43
C ALA A 118 -3.79 -14.77 8.11
N LEU A 119 -2.68 -14.02 8.14
CA LEU A 119 -2.04 -13.52 6.91
C LEU A 119 -1.53 -14.69 6.05
N ARG A 120 -0.90 -15.70 6.67
CA ARG A 120 -0.45 -16.90 5.94
C ARG A 120 -1.61 -17.63 5.26
N ARG A 121 -2.75 -17.76 5.93
CA ARG A 121 -3.97 -18.36 5.35
C ARG A 121 -4.50 -17.56 4.16
N ILE A 122 -4.50 -16.22 4.24
CA ILE A 122 -4.93 -15.37 3.12
C ILE A 122 -4.00 -15.53 1.92
N HIS A 123 -2.69 -15.61 2.15
CA HIS A 123 -1.70 -15.81 1.09
C HIS A 123 -1.75 -17.21 0.47
N ASP A 124 -2.15 -18.22 1.23
CA ASP A 124 -2.19 -19.59 0.78
C ASP A 124 -3.12 -19.76 -0.44
N ALA A 125 -2.60 -20.40 -1.49
CA ALA A 125 -3.34 -20.58 -2.74
C ALA A 125 -4.54 -21.50 -2.55
N ASP A 126 -4.42 -22.46 -1.62
CA ASP A 126 -5.39 -23.53 -1.42
C ASP A 126 -6.54 -23.14 -0.48
N THR A 127 -6.47 -21.97 0.17
CA THR A 127 -7.55 -21.55 1.08
C THR A 127 -8.70 -20.94 0.29
N SER A 128 -9.90 -21.50 0.46
CA SER A 128 -11.10 -20.99 -0.20
C SER A 128 -11.56 -19.65 0.40
N PRO A 129 -12.23 -18.77 -0.38
CA PRO A 129 -12.85 -17.55 0.15
C PRO A 129 -13.86 -17.84 1.27
N GLU A 130 -14.53 -19.00 1.23
CA GLU A 130 -15.52 -19.46 2.21
C GLU A 130 -14.88 -19.73 3.57
N ASP A 131 -13.71 -20.39 3.59
CA ASP A 131 -12.94 -20.63 4.82
C ASP A 131 -12.42 -19.31 5.41
N LEU A 132 -11.99 -18.39 4.54
CA LEU A 132 -11.51 -17.06 4.96
C LEU A 132 -12.65 -16.17 5.45
N ALA A 133 -13.90 -16.38 5.03
CA ALA A 133 -15.04 -15.57 5.47
C ALA A 133 -15.31 -15.69 6.99
N ASP A 134 -14.92 -16.79 7.62
CA ASP A 134 -15.04 -16.99 9.06
C ASP A 134 -13.93 -16.28 9.87
N GLU A 135 -12.80 -15.96 9.23
CA GLU A 135 -11.66 -15.27 9.86
C GLU A 135 -11.98 -13.80 10.17
N GLU A 136 -11.86 -13.40 11.43
CA GLU A 136 -12.13 -12.02 11.87
C GLU A 136 -11.24 -11.00 11.13
N MET A 137 -9.99 -11.35 10.87
CA MET A 137 -9.06 -10.45 10.16
C MET A 137 -9.47 -10.24 8.71
N MET A 138 -9.96 -11.28 8.04
CA MET A 138 -10.41 -11.17 6.65
C MET A 138 -11.67 -10.33 6.56
N ARG A 139 -12.62 -10.50 7.50
CA ARG A 139 -13.83 -9.66 7.59
C ARG A 139 -13.49 -8.19 7.83
N MET A 140 -12.47 -7.89 8.64
CA MET A 140 -11.98 -6.52 8.81
C MET A 140 -11.39 -5.94 7.52
N ILE A 141 -10.62 -6.73 6.77
CA ILE A 141 -10.06 -6.32 5.48
C ILE A 141 -11.18 -6.07 4.46
N ALA A 142 -12.16 -6.98 4.36
CA ALA A 142 -13.28 -6.85 3.45
C ALA A 142 -14.16 -5.63 3.76
N ALA A 143 -14.50 -5.43 5.04
CA ALA A 143 -15.22 -4.23 5.48
C ALA A 143 -14.44 -2.95 5.16
N CYS A 144 -13.11 -2.97 5.31
CA CYS A 144 -12.27 -1.85 4.91
C CYS A 144 -12.31 -1.62 3.39
N ILE A 145 -12.11 -2.66 2.57
CA ILE A 145 -12.11 -2.52 1.10
C ILE A 145 -13.41 -1.90 0.60
N ASN A 146 -14.54 -2.27 1.20
CA ASN A 146 -15.84 -1.73 0.80
C ASN A 146 -16.06 -0.27 1.26
N ASP A 147 -15.65 0.07 2.49
CA ASP A 147 -16.02 1.35 3.10
C ASP A 147 -14.93 2.42 3.06
N VAL A 148 -13.68 2.03 2.80
CA VAL A 148 -12.54 2.95 2.88
C VAL A 148 -12.69 4.08 1.87
N THR A 149 -12.46 5.30 2.34
CA THR A 149 -12.43 6.48 1.48
C THR A 149 -10.99 6.78 1.06
N GLN A 150 -10.82 7.53 -0.03
CA GLN A 150 -9.49 7.99 -0.44
C GLN A 150 -8.82 8.84 0.65
N GLU A 151 -9.60 9.62 1.40
CA GLU A 151 -9.11 10.42 2.53
C GLU A 151 -8.54 9.54 3.65
N ASP A 152 -9.19 8.41 3.97
CA ASP A 152 -8.70 7.45 4.96
C ASP A 152 -7.37 6.83 4.54
N VAL A 153 -7.25 6.47 3.25
CA VAL A 153 -6.00 5.96 2.67
C VAL A 153 -4.90 7.01 2.76
N THR A 154 -5.17 8.27 2.41
CA THR A 154 -4.19 9.35 2.51
C THR A 154 -3.74 9.58 3.96
N LYS A 155 -4.66 9.59 4.93
CA LYS A 155 -4.33 9.72 6.35
C LYS A 155 -3.52 8.54 6.88
N TYR A 156 -3.81 7.32 6.41
CA TYR A 156 -3.03 6.15 6.76
C TYR A 156 -1.59 6.25 6.22
N LEU A 157 -1.43 6.63 4.94
CA LEU A 157 -0.12 6.80 4.32
C LEU A 157 0.69 7.95 4.94
N ALA A 158 0.02 9.00 5.43
CA ALA A 158 0.64 10.07 6.21
C ALA A 158 1.07 9.63 7.62
N GLY A 159 0.59 8.48 8.11
CA GLY A 159 0.83 7.99 9.47
C GLY A 159 -0.08 8.60 10.53
N ASP A 160 -1.06 9.41 10.14
CA ASP A 160 -1.96 10.13 11.06
C ASP A 160 -2.99 9.20 11.71
N ASN A 161 -3.44 8.18 10.98
CA ASN A 161 -4.37 7.18 11.50
C ASN A 161 -3.93 5.76 11.11
N PRO A 162 -2.99 5.15 11.87
CA PRO A 162 -2.48 3.82 11.55
C PRO A 162 -3.50 2.70 11.83
N MET A 163 -4.64 3.02 12.45
CA MET A 163 -5.62 2.04 12.89
C MET A 163 -6.91 2.11 12.08
N LEU A 164 -7.49 0.92 11.86
CA LEU A 164 -8.78 0.79 11.22
C LEU A 164 -9.87 1.53 12.03
N PRO A 165 -10.69 2.40 11.40
CA PRO A 165 -11.80 3.10 12.06
C PRO A 165 -12.74 2.13 12.78
N ARG A 166 -13.27 2.56 13.94
CA ARG A 166 -14.14 1.70 14.77
C ARG A 166 -15.41 1.25 14.04
N ALA A 167 -15.95 2.07 13.14
CA ALA A 167 -17.13 1.73 12.36
C ALA A 167 -16.90 0.46 11.50
N MET A 168 -15.77 0.40 10.79
CA MET A 168 -15.42 -0.77 9.96
C MET A 168 -15.16 -2.03 10.82
N VAL A 169 -14.60 -1.87 12.02
CA VAL A 169 -14.40 -2.98 12.96
C VAL A 169 -15.73 -3.52 13.49
N LEU A 170 -16.72 -2.65 13.72
CA LEU A 170 -18.05 -3.09 14.15
C LEU A 170 -18.75 -3.83 13.01
N ARG A 171 -18.69 -3.29 11.80
CA ARG A 171 -19.23 -3.94 10.61
C ARG A 171 -18.62 -5.31 10.37
N ALA A 172 -17.30 -5.48 10.54
CA ALA A 172 -16.62 -6.77 10.41
C ALA A 172 -17.13 -7.87 11.37
N LYS A 173 -17.82 -7.49 12.46
CA LYS A 173 -18.40 -8.44 13.42
C LYS A 173 -19.84 -8.82 13.10
N GLU A 174 -20.49 -8.08 12.23
CA GLU A 174 -21.85 -8.36 11.78
C GLU A 174 -21.86 -9.60 10.86
N LEU A 175 -23.04 -10.21 10.68
CA LEU A 175 -23.17 -11.46 9.93
C LEU A 175 -22.99 -11.24 8.41
N ASP A 176 -23.34 -10.05 7.94
CA ASP A 176 -23.16 -9.59 6.55
C ASP A 176 -21.68 -9.46 6.16
N ALA A 177 -20.76 -9.32 7.13
CA ALA A 177 -19.33 -9.24 6.85
C ALA A 177 -18.76 -10.49 6.19
N ARG A 178 -19.42 -11.66 6.32
CA ARG A 178 -19.05 -12.87 5.57
C ARG A 178 -19.30 -12.69 4.08
N GLU A 179 -20.44 -12.11 3.72
CA GLU A 179 -20.84 -11.84 2.34
C GLU A 179 -19.87 -10.86 1.69
N LEU A 180 -19.41 -9.84 2.44
CA LEU A 180 -18.38 -8.91 1.97
C LEU A 180 -17.06 -9.59 1.59
N VAL A 181 -16.70 -10.74 2.19
CA VAL A 181 -15.49 -11.49 1.84
C VAL A 181 -15.71 -12.27 0.54
N LEU A 182 -16.91 -12.83 0.36
CA LEU A 182 -17.27 -13.59 -0.84
C LEU A 182 -17.44 -12.69 -2.07
N ASP A 183 -17.88 -11.45 -1.87
CA ASP A 183 -18.10 -10.45 -2.91
C ASP A 183 -16.82 -9.75 -3.39
N ILE A 184 -15.64 -10.12 -2.87
CA ILE A 184 -14.37 -9.54 -3.31
C ILE A 184 -14.07 -9.99 -4.75
N GLU A 185 -13.88 -9.03 -5.64
CA GLU A 185 -13.51 -9.25 -7.05
C GLU A 185 -12.17 -10.02 -7.16
N GLU A 186 -12.07 -10.94 -8.12
CA GLU A 186 -10.89 -11.79 -8.33
C GLU A 186 -9.56 -11.00 -8.44
N MET A 187 -9.58 -9.86 -9.15
CA MET A 187 -8.42 -8.98 -9.24
C MET A 187 -8.01 -8.37 -7.88
N THR A 188 -8.99 -8.10 -7.02
CA THR A 188 -8.74 -7.63 -5.65
C THR A 188 -8.17 -8.75 -4.78
N TRP A 189 -8.61 -9.99 -4.98
CA TRP A 189 -8.02 -11.18 -4.34
C TRP A 189 -6.55 -11.38 -4.70
N ILE A 190 -6.19 -11.26 -5.98
CA ILE A 190 -4.79 -11.36 -6.44
C ILE A 190 -3.94 -10.29 -5.76
N SER A 191 -4.43 -9.04 -5.77
CA SER A 191 -3.75 -7.90 -5.13
C SER A 191 -3.61 -8.11 -3.61
N LEU A 192 -4.64 -8.65 -2.97
CA LEU A 192 -4.65 -8.96 -1.54
C LEU A 192 -3.63 -10.04 -1.19
N LYS A 193 -3.55 -11.12 -1.97
CA LYS A 193 -2.57 -12.20 -1.79
C LYS A 193 -1.14 -11.67 -1.94
N ALA A 194 -0.88 -10.90 -2.99
CA ALA A 194 0.42 -10.28 -3.23
C ALA A 194 0.83 -9.33 -2.09
N THR A 195 -0.10 -8.48 -1.64
CA THR A 195 0.17 -7.55 -0.54
C THR A 195 0.37 -8.28 0.78
N THR A 196 -0.40 -9.33 1.04
CA THR A 196 -0.26 -10.12 2.26
C THR A 196 1.11 -10.81 2.32
N LYS A 197 1.63 -11.27 1.18
CA LYS A 197 3.00 -11.83 1.08
C LYS A 197 4.05 -10.84 1.56
N SER A 198 4.00 -9.60 1.05
CA SER A 198 4.99 -8.57 1.39
C SER A 198 4.94 -8.23 2.88
N PHE A 199 3.73 -8.12 3.46
CA PHE A 199 3.57 -7.94 4.91
C PHE A 199 4.13 -9.09 5.74
N ILE A 200 3.94 -10.34 5.31
CA ILE A 200 4.49 -11.51 6.01
C ILE A 200 6.01 -11.47 6.01
N ASP A 201 6.61 -11.17 4.86
CA ASP A 201 8.07 -11.12 4.72
C ASP A 201 8.68 -9.99 5.56
N GLU A 202 8.04 -8.81 5.57
CA GLU A 202 8.43 -7.68 6.41
C GLU A 202 8.32 -8.02 7.91
N LEU A 203 7.20 -8.61 8.35
CA LEU A 203 6.99 -8.96 9.76
C LEU A 203 7.90 -10.09 10.26
N GLN A 204 8.31 -11.00 9.38
CA GLN A 204 9.27 -12.05 9.71
C GLN A 204 10.72 -11.52 9.75
N GLY A 205 10.93 -10.24 9.42
CA GLY A 205 12.25 -9.66 9.33
C GLY A 205 13.11 -10.35 8.27
N LYS A 206 12.49 -11.01 7.28
CA LYS A 206 13.22 -11.39 6.08
C LYS A 206 13.65 -10.07 5.46
N PRO A 207 14.97 -9.81 5.34
CA PRO A 207 15.43 -8.54 4.82
C PRO A 207 14.83 -8.39 3.43
N THR A 208 13.92 -7.41 3.26
CA THR A 208 13.35 -7.01 1.98
C THR A 208 14.51 -6.86 1.02
N SER A 209 14.62 -7.82 0.10
CA SER A 209 15.65 -8.02 -0.92
C SER A 209 17.01 -7.37 -0.62
N ARG A 210 18.07 -8.18 -0.50
CA ARG A 210 19.47 -7.72 -0.45
C ARG A 210 19.76 -6.58 -1.45
N LEU A 211 19.04 -6.53 -2.58
CA LEU A 211 19.06 -5.47 -3.58
C LEU A 211 18.85 -4.06 -3.02
N HIS A 212 17.90 -3.84 -2.10
CA HIS A 212 17.68 -2.51 -1.51
C HIS A 212 18.83 -2.09 -0.58
N ILE A 213 19.40 -3.04 0.15
CA ILE A 213 20.61 -2.81 0.95
C ILE A 213 21.78 -2.49 0.03
N PHE A 214 21.92 -3.19 -1.10
CA PHE A 214 22.94 -2.89 -2.11
C PHE A 214 22.75 -1.51 -2.74
N MET A 215 21.54 -1.13 -3.11
CA MET A 215 21.23 0.18 -3.70
C MET A 215 21.52 1.32 -2.71
N ALA A 216 21.10 1.18 -1.45
CA ALA A 216 21.42 2.14 -0.40
C ALA A 216 22.94 2.24 -0.16
N ALA A 217 23.66 1.12 -0.18
CA ALA A 217 25.12 1.10 -0.06
C ALA A 217 25.81 1.77 -1.26
N VAL A 218 25.32 1.59 -2.49
CA VAL A 218 25.85 2.25 -3.69
C VAL A 218 25.69 3.76 -3.59
N LEU A 219 24.51 4.25 -3.18
CA LEU A 219 24.26 5.67 -2.95
C LEU A 219 25.20 6.27 -1.89
N LEU A 220 25.42 5.54 -0.79
CA LEU A 220 26.35 5.94 0.25
C LEU A 220 27.81 5.99 -0.26
N LEU A 221 28.23 5.01 -1.05
CA LEU A 221 29.57 4.98 -1.64
C LEU A 221 29.80 6.13 -2.63
N LEU A 222 28.81 6.47 -3.44
CA LEU A 222 28.86 7.63 -4.34
C LEU A 222 28.98 8.95 -3.57
N ALA A 223 28.21 9.11 -2.49
CA ALA A 223 28.30 10.29 -1.62
C ALA A 223 29.68 10.40 -0.95
N CYS A 224 30.21 9.29 -0.42
CA CYS A 224 31.57 9.23 0.14
C CYS A 224 32.65 9.54 -0.90
N GLY A 225 32.52 9.01 -2.12
CA GLY A 225 33.44 9.28 -3.23
C GLY A 225 33.45 10.76 -3.63
N PHE A 226 32.28 11.38 -3.72
CA PHE A 226 32.15 12.82 -4.00
C PHE A 226 32.80 13.67 -2.91
N LEU A 227 32.55 13.36 -1.64
CA LEU A 227 33.18 14.06 -0.52
C LEU A 227 34.71 13.93 -0.53
N PHE A 228 35.23 12.75 -0.87
CA PHE A 228 36.66 12.52 -0.98
C PHE A 228 37.31 13.33 -2.11
N MET A 229 36.65 13.39 -3.27
CA MET A 229 37.09 14.21 -4.41
C MET A 229 37.09 15.70 -4.04
N ARG A 230 36.04 16.18 -3.36
CA ARG A 230 35.91 17.57 -2.89
C ARG A 230 37.00 17.91 -1.85
N PHE A 231 37.31 16.97 -0.96
CA PHE A 231 38.37 17.15 0.04
C PHE A 231 39.76 17.25 -0.60
N ARG A 232 40.06 16.40 -1.60
CA ARG A 232 41.33 16.49 -2.36
C ARG A 232 41.43 17.81 -3.14
N ALA A 233 40.35 18.26 -3.76
CA ALA A 233 40.32 19.55 -4.45
C ALA A 233 40.66 20.71 -3.49
N LEU A 234 40.04 20.73 -2.30
CA LEU A 234 40.28 21.75 -1.29
C LEU A 234 41.72 21.76 -0.75
N GLN A 235 42.32 20.57 -0.53
CA GLN A 235 43.73 20.48 -0.16
C GLN A 235 44.66 21.03 -1.25
N SER A 236 44.33 20.76 -2.52
CA SER A 236 45.12 21.26 -3.65
C SER A 236 45.09 22.78 -3.74
N ASP A 237 43.94 23.42 -3.49
CA ASP A 237 43.80 24.87 -3.48
C ASP A 237 44.55 25.54 -2.33
N MET A 238 44.51 24.95 -1.12
CA MET A 238 45.31 25.46 0.00
C MET A 238 46.81 25.40 -0.27
N SER A 239 47.28 24.38 -1.01
CA SER A 239 48.70 24.28 -1.39
C SER A 239 49.08 25.33 -2.45
N ARG A 240 48.20 25.63 -3.41
CA ARG A 240 48.40 26.67 -4.43
C ARG A 240 48.45 28.06 -3.80
N GLN A 241 47.50 28.40 -2.92
CA GLN A 241 47.50 29.70 -2.23
C GLN A 241 48.77 29.92 -1.38
N LYS A 242 49.31 28.87 -0.75
CA LYS A 242 50.58 28.97 -0.01
C LYS A 242 51.76 29.27 -0.93
N LYS A 243 51.83 28.66 -2.11
CA LYS A 243 52.89 28.93 -3.11
C LYS A 243 52.80 30.36 -3.66
N ASP A 244 51.60 30.82 -4.04
CA ASP A 244 51.40 32.19 -4.55
C ASP A 244 51.77 33.26 -3.51
N LYS A 245 51.45 33.02 -2.23
CA LYS A 245 51.84 33.90 -1.12
C LYS A 245 53.36 33.92 -0.92
N GLN A 246 54.06 32.80 -1.11
CA GLN A 246 55.52 32.75 -1.02
C GLN A 246 56.20 33.47 -2.19
N GLU A 247 55.71 33.31 -3.42
CA GLU A 247 56.28 34.00 -4.59
C GLU A 247 56.07 35.52 -4.52
N LYS A 248 54.91 36.00 -4.09
CA LYS A 248 54.65 37.44 -3.88
C LYS A 248 55.57 38.04 -2.81
N LYS A 249 55.93 37.27 -1.77
CA LYS A 249 56.90 37.72 -0.75
C LYS A 249 58.32 37.78 -1.30
N LYS A 250 58.71 36.87 -2.20
CA LYS A 250 60.04 36.88 -2.84
C LYS A 250 60.21 38.05 -3.81
N LYS A 251 59.16 38.44 -4.56
CA LYS A 251 59.22 39.58 -5.50
C LYS A 251 59.21 40.98 -4.86
N LYS A 252 58.89 41.09 -3.57
CA LYS A 252 58.87 42.37 -2.82
C LYS A 252 60.16 42.64 -2.03
N ARG A 253 61.06 41.66 -1.98
CA ARG A 253 62.42 41.82 -1.44
C ARG A 253 63.37 42.08 -2.60
#